data_AF-A0A2M7IKK9-F1
#
_entry.id   AF-A0A2M7IKK9-F1
#
_cell.length_a   1.000
_cell.length_b   1.000
_cell.length_c   1.000
_cell.angle_alpha   90.00
_cell.angle_beta   90.00
_cell.angle_gamma   90.00
#
_symmetry.space_group_name_H-M   'P 1'
#
loop_
_entity.id
_entity.type
_entity.pdbx_description
1 polymer ?
#
loop_
_entity_poly.entity_id
_entity_poly.type
_entity_poly.pdbx_seq_one_letter_code
_entity_poly.pdbx_strand_id
1 'polypeptide(L)'
;MNKNKVGARKKIINFANTGYRKTGIVPSLKEINKEFGVCLRSYFSDGMSGLYKLCGFTFSPKQNKKRFLEKQWRELREFKRKKIIDFVKREYRKSGIVPSARKIDKKLKVSFWSCFPKGMNTLYKLCGFRFSPEQKKRKAIYKGQEKRRGLGSTTKGRKQIIKYFNQQLKKSIRSSRVAIERKFSTSLETYFPKGMRELYQTADIPLTGRLRDRKELKEQILNYIRIKVRQGFYPTYNEISEIFHTNIEGSIRKLYRLAEIEYKRDPNPFLRYKKEKKLADIVSKLFLKLGYKIKSISIGPSKPNGADIIVEDEQRRLIPVEIKAFQKFGKIGQAENSPYIRNEILQLKRYIKLLKAPYGYLVTSTDRKTFKNLPLNIKILFGKDLKQLLLQFKMPKELKDLEWIRNSSISYGKEEIYKKIHDRILRYVKKKLNEGKYVPRHEIFQRFRVNPDSYFPSGTREIYKQLNMDPELISNYRMSRNFDKEKFKKRIITFVKEEIKKGHFPTHKEIQRKFRCLIKLHFPGGIREMAKLAGIKYNRKFASKTPEEKELIRQKIIGYAIQKLRNGFYPGYRDVESKFRINFQYYFNNPEELYQKAGYNGSVKKTWKNSGKLLKNNTIR
;
A
#
# COMPACT_ATOMS: atom_id res chain seq x y z
N MET A 1 55.86 -25.60 9.77
CA MET A 1 54.61 -25.63 10.59
C MET A 1 54.81 -26.60 11.75
N ASN A 2 54.50 -26.20 12.99
CA ASN A 2 54.65 -27.04 14.19
C ASN A 2 53.85 -28.36 14.02
N LYS A 3 54.48 -29.54 14.16
CA LYS A 3 53.88 -30.88 13.94
C LYS A 3 52.56 -31.06 14.73
N ASN A 4 52.48 -30.46 15.91
CA ASN A 4 51.30 -30.48 16.78
C ASN A 4 50.07 -29.79 16.14
N LYS A 5 50.27 -28.73 15.35
CA LYS A 5 49.18 -28.03 14.65
C LYS A 5 48.58 -28.85 13.51
N VAL A 6 49.37 -29.71 12.86
CA VAL A 6 48.91 -30.56 11.75
C VAL A 6 47.99 -31.66 12.27
N GLY A 7 48.36 -32.31 13.39
CA GLY A 7 47.54 -33.34 14.03
C GLY A 7 46.18 -32.80 14.49
N ALA A 8 46.17 -31.65 15.16
CA ALA A 8 44.93 -30.99 15.61
C ALA A 8 44.00 -30.60 14.44
N ARG A 9 44.57 -30.07 13.33
CA ARG A 9 43.78 -29.76 12.11
C ARG A 9 43.06 -30.99 11.56
N LYS A 10 43.74 -32.14 11.48
CA LYS A 10 43.12 -33.40 11.01
C LYS A 10 41.98 -33.85 11.91
N LYS A 11 42.15 -33.80 13.24
CA LYS A 11 41.10 -34.16 14.19
C LYS A 11 39.85 -33.26 14.07
N ILE A 12 40.06 -31.94 13.92
CA ILE A 12 38.96 -30.98 13.73
C ILE A 12 38.19 -31.23 12.42
N ILE A 13 38.91 -31.51 11.32
CA ILE A 13 38.30 -31.84 10.02
C ILE A 13 37.47 -33.13 10.12
N ASN A 14 38.00 -34.18 10.75
CA ASN A 14 37.26 -35.45 10.93
C ASN A 14 36.01 -35.29 11.79
N PHE A 15 36.07 -34.49 12.85
CA PHE A 15 34.89 -34.18 13.67
C PHE A 15 33.83 -33.41 12.87
N ALA A 16 34.23 -32.40 12.10
CA ALA A 16 33.34 -31.64 11.24
C ALA A 16 32.65 -32.53 10.17
N ASN A 17 33.41 -33.43 9.53
CA ASN A 17 32.89 -34.38 8.56
C ASN A 17 31.94 -35.41 9.18
N THR A 18 32.25 -35.92 10.38
CA THR A 18 31.40 -36.90 11.08
C THR A 18 30.08 -36.26 11.50
N GLY A 19 30.10 -35.05 12.04
CA GLY A 19 28.90 -34.29 12.38
C GLY A 19 28.03 -34.03 11.14
N TYR A 20 28.65 -33.65 10.02
CA TYR A 20 27.96 -33.44 8.75
C TYR A 20 27.34 -34.73 8.20
N ARG A 21 28.04 -35.87 8.24
CA ARG A 21 27.47 -37.16 7.78
C ARG A 21 26.27 -37.60 8.62
N LYS A 22 26.34 -37.44 9.94
CA LYS A 22 25.24 -37.85 10.85
C LYS A 22 24.01 -36.96 10.74
N THR A 23 24.20 -35.64 10.58
CA THR A 23 23.10 -34.66 10.75
C THR A 23 22.79 -33.83 9.51
N GLY A 24 23.67 -33.83 8.51
CA GLY A 24 23.65 -32.88 7.39
C GLY A 24 24.09 -31.47 7.77
N ILE A 25 24.58 -31.25 9.01
CA ILE A 25 25.00 -29.96 9.54
C ILE A 25 26.43 -30.07 10.07
N VAL A 26 27.29 -29.14 9.66
CA VAL A 26 28.64 -29.02 10.23
C VAL A 26 28.52 -28.42 11.63
N PRO A 27 29.16 -29.00 12.66
CA PRO A 27 29.22 -28.41 13.99
C PRO A 27 29.59 -26.93 13.96
N SER A 28 28.94 -26.15 14.80
CA SER A 28 29.18 -24.72 14.95
C SER A 28 30.58 -24.46 15.51
N LEU A 29 31.08 -23.24 15.31
CA LEU A 29 32.36 -22.79 15.87
C LEU A 29 32.42 -23.01 17.39
N LYS A 30 31.31 -22.81 18.10
CA LYS A 30 31.24 -23.00 19.55
C LYS A 30 31.39 -24.47 19.95
N GLU A 31 30.75 -25.37 19.20
CA GLU A 31 30.86 -26.82 19.45
C GLU A 31 32.27 -27.32 19.15
N ILE A 32 32.88 -26.86 18.05
CA ILE A 32 34.26 -27.22 17.70
C ILE A 32 35.25 -26.67 18.75
N ASN A 33 35.11 -25.41 19.16
CA ASN A 33 35.97 -24.84 20.17
C ASN A 33 35.82 -25.55 21.53
N LYS A 34 34.59 -25.96 21.89
CA LYS A 34 34.30 -26.70 23.12
C LYS A 34 34.92 -28.09 23.09
N GLU A 35 34.78 -28.82 21.98
CA GLU A 35 35.28 -30.18 21.82
C GLU A 35 36.81 -30.25 21.88
N PHE A 36 37.48 -29.28 21.25
CA PHE A 36 38.93 -29.32 21.09
C PHE A 36 39.69 -28.39 22.03
N GLY A 37 39.01 -27.62 22.90
CA GLY A 37 39.64 -26.68 23.82
C GLY A 37 40.47 -25.59 23.13
N VAL A 38 40.15 -25.24 21.88
CA VAL A 38 40.96 -24.34 21.05
C VAL A 38 40.14 -23.26 20.35
N CYS A 39 40.79 -22.14 20.02
CA CYS A 39 40.24 -21.15 19.12
C CYS A 39 40.47 -21.56 17.66
N LEU A 40 39.42 -21.90 16.90
CA LEU A 40 39.54 -22.34 15.50
C LEU A 40 40.38 -21.40 14.60
N ARG A 41 40.40 -20.09 14.88
CA ARG A 41 41.19 -19.11 14.10
C ARG A 41 42.70 -19.33 14.22
N SER A 42 43.19 -19.98 15.28
CA SER A 42 44.61 -20.32 15.40
C SER A 42 45.01 -21.52 14.51
N TYR A 43 44.02 -22.27 14.01
CA TYR A 43 44.20 -23.42 13.15
C TYR A 43 43.76 -23.17 11.70
N PHE A 44 42.82 -22.27 11.44
CA PHE A 44 42.36 -21.95 10.08
C PHE A 44 42.35 -20.43 9.91
N SER A 45 43.18 -19.90 8.99
CA SER A 45 43.33 -18.45 8.76
C SER A 45 42.00 -17.76 8.46
N ASP A 46 41.13 -18.46 7.73
CA ASP A 46 39.80 -17.98 7.34
C ASP A 46 38.70 -18.42 8.35
N GLY A 47 39.08 -18.94 9.52
CA GLY A 47 38.19 -19.52 10.51
C GLY A 47 37.32 -20.65 9.94
N MET A 48 35.99 -20.56 10.16
CA MET A 48 35.03 -21.54 9.64
C MET A 48 35.05 -21.63 8.11
N SER A 49 35.37 -20.56 7.39
CA SER A 49 35.43 -20.59 5.92
C SER A 49 36.57 -21.48 5.43
N GLY A 50 37.72 -21.43 6.11
CA GLY A 50 38.88 -22.29 5.80
C GLY A 50 38.59 -23.76 6.10
N LEU A 51 37.92 -24.04 7.23
CA LEU A 51 37.47 -25.39 7.56
C LEU A 51 36.49 -25.94 6.51
N TYR A 52 35.56 -25.11 6.02
CA TYR A 52 34.55 -25.52 5.03
C TYR A 52 35.19 -25.85 3.68
N LYS A 53 36.13 -25.03 3.21
CA LYS A 53 36.90 -25.32 1.99
C LYS A 53 37.63 -26.66 2.08
N LEU A 54 38.31 -26.90 3.22
CA LEU A 54 39.08 -28.13 3.43
C LEU A 54 38.20 -29.38 3.59
N CYS A 55 36.98 -29.24 4.09
CA CYS A 55 36.02 -30.34 4.17
C CYS A 55 35.20 -30.53 2.87
N GLY A 56 35.44 -29.72 1.82
CA GLY A 56 34.68 -29.78 0.57
C GLY A 56 33.22 -29.32 0.68
N PHE A 57 32.87 -28.54 1.72
CA PHE A 57 31.49 -28.07 1.91
C PHE A 57 31.21 -26.85 1.01
N THR A 58 30.29 -27.00 0.05
CA THR A 58 29.94 -25.94 -0.92
C THR A 58 28.97 -24.88 -0.39
N PHE A 59 28.43 -25.05 0.82
CA PHE A 59 27.40 -24.18 1.40
C PHE A 59 27.82 -23.64 2.76
N SER A 60 27.55 -22.37 3.03
CA SER A 60 27.80 -21.75 4.34
C SER A 60 26.93 -22.37 5.46
N PRO A 61 27.33 -22.27 6.75
CA PRO A 61 26.55 -22.81 7.87
C PRO A 61 25.09 -22.34 7.90
N LYS A 62 24.86 -21.07 7.52
CA LYS A 62 23.51 -20.48 7.43
C LYS A 62 22.67 -21.13 6.33
N GLN A 63 23.27 -21.48 5.20
CA GLN A 63 22.60 -22.15 4.08
C GLN A 63 22.27 -23.61 4.42
N ASN A 64 23.18 -24.33 5.09
CA ASN A 64 22.94 -25.71 5.54
C ASN A 64 21.83 -25.78 6.59
N LYS A 65 21.85 -24.90 7.59
CA LYS A 65 20.77 -24.82 8.59
C LYS A 65 19.41 -24.51 7.94
N LYS A 66 19.37 -23.60 6.96
CA LYS A 66 18.15 -23.30 6.21
C LYS A 66 17.64 -24.53 5.43
N ARG A 67 18.52 -25.24 4.73
CA ARG A 67 18.17 -26.46 3.99
C ARG A 67 17.67 -27.59 4.90
N PHE A 68 18.32 -27.80 6.04
CA PHE A 68 17.89 -28.78 7.03
C PHE A 68 16.49 -28.47 7.56
N LEU A 69 16.25 -27.20 7.96
CA LEU A 69 14.92 -26.76 8.38
C LEU A 69 13.90 -26.92 7.25
N GLU A 70 14.23 -26.53 6.02
CA GLU A 70 13.33 -26.74 4.86
C GLU A 70 12.99 -28.21 4.64
N LYS A 71 13.95 -29.14 4.84
CA LYS A 71 13.71 -30.59 4.76
C LYS A 71 12.74 -31.06 5.85
N GLN A 72 13.02 -30.74 7.11
CA GLN A 72 12.14 -31.05 8.25
C GLN A 72 10.72 -30.48 8.08
N TRP A 73 10.62 -29.24 7.58
CA TRP A 73 9.33 -28.60 7.29
C TRP A 73 8.57 -29.28 6.13
N ARG A 74 9.28 -29.82 5.13
CA ARG A 74 8.65 -30.60 4.04
C ARG A 74 8.12 -31.93 4.55
N GLU A 75 8.92 -32.69 5.30
CA GLU A 75 8.54 -33.98 5.87
C GLU A 75 7.32 -33.84 6.80
N LEU A 76 7.33 -32.85 7.70
CA LEU A 76 6.19 -32.57 8.57
C LEU A 76 4.94 -32.15 7.79
N ARG A 77 5.10 -31.39 6.70
CA ARG A 77 3.98 -30.98 5.84
C ARG A 77 3.41 -32.16 5.07
N GLU A 78 4.24 -33.08 4.59
CA GLU A 78 3.80 -34.30 3.89
C GLU A 78 3.05 -35.25 4.83
N PHE A 79 3.56 -35.46 6.04
CA PHE A 79 2.86 -36.23 7.07
C PHE A 79 1.46 -35.66 7.35
N LYS A 80 1.36 -34.34 7.55
CA LYS A 80 0.08 -33.65 7.75
C LYS A 80 -0.85 -33.75 6.53
N ARG A 81 -0.31 -33.66 5.31
CA ARG A 81 -1.07 -33.85 4.07
C ARG A 81 -1.69 -35.24 3.99
N LYS A 82 -0.92 -36.29 4.29
CA LYS A 82 -1.39 -37.68 4.28
C LYS A 82 -2.56 -37.85 5.26
N LYS A 83 -2.42 -37.36 6.48
CA LYS A 83 -3.48 -37.37 7.51
C LYS A 83 -4.78 -36.67 7.04
N ILE A 84 -4.67 -35.54 6.34
CA ILE A 84 -5.83 -34.83 5.78
C ILE A 84 -6.48 -35.64 4.65
N ILE A 85 -5.69 -36.22 3.74
CA ILE A 85 -6.21 -37.04 2.63
C ILE A 85 -6.96 -38.25 3.16
N ASP A 86 -6.41 -38.96 4.13
CA ASP A 86 -7.03 -40.16 4.72
C ASP A 86 -8.33 -39.83 5.45
N PHE A 87 -8.35 -38.73 6.21
CA PHE A 87 -9.57 -38.22 6.84
C PHE A 87 -10.66 -37.90 5.81
N VAL A 88 -10.29 -37.19 4.74
CA VAL A 88 -11.23 -36.77 3.69
C VAL A 88 -11.79 -37.98 2.93
N LYS A 89 -10.95 -38.95 2.57
CA LYS A 89 -11.40 -40.20 1.93
C LYS A 89 -12.36 -40.98 2.83
N ARG A 90 -12.08 -41.05 4.13
CA ARG A 90 -12.93 -41.74 5.12
C ARG A 90 -14.29 -41.05 5.28
N GLU A 91 -14.33 -39.73 5.45
CA GLU A 91 -15.58 -38.97 5.56
C GLU A 91 -16.42 -39.08 4.28
N TYR A 92 -15.77 -39.05 3.12
CA TYR A 92 -16.44 -39.21 1.84
C TYR A 92 -17.04 -40.62 1.67
N ARG A 93 -16.32 -41.69 2.03
CA ARG A 93 -16.87 -43.06 2.03
C ARG A 93 -18.08 -43.19 2.95
N LYS A 94 -18.08 -42.52 4.10
CA LYS A 94 -19.18 -42.57 5.08
C LYS A 94 -20.43 -41.81 4.64
N SER A 95 -20.27 -40.67 3.99
CA SER A 95 -21.38 -39.71 3.81
C SER A 95 -21.66 -39.33 2.35
N GLY A 96 -20.80 -39.70 1.41
CA GLY A 96 -20.82 -39.19 0.03
C GLY A 96 -20.49 -37.70 -0.08
N ILE A 97 -20.12 -37.03 1.02
CA ILE A 97 -19.86 -35.59 1.09
C ILE A 97 -18.42 -35.34 1.50
N VAL A 98 -17.73 -34.46 0.75
CA VAL A 98 -16.37 -34.04 1.09
C VAL A 98 -16.42 -32.95 2.16
N PRO A 99 -15.75 -33.11 3.32
CA PRO A 99 -15.77 -32.11 4.38
C PRO A 99 -15.11 -30.79 3.94
N SER A 100 -15.62 -29.65 4.41
CA SER A 100 -15.05 -28.33 4.13
C SER A 100 -13.69 -28.14 4.81
N ALA A 101 -12.84 -27.26 4.26
CA ALA A 101 -11.53 -26.93 4.85
C ALA A 101 -11.63 -26.57 6.34
N ARG A 102 -12.66 -25.81 6.76
CA ARG A 102 -12.88 -25.45 8.17
C ARG A 102 -13.21 -26.66 9.05
N LYS A 103 -13.96 -27.64 8.54
CA LYS A 103 -14.25 -28.90 9.27
C LYS A 103 -12.98 -29.73 9.42
N ILE A 104 -12.15 -29.79 8.38
CA ILE A 104 -10.84 -30.45 8.40
C ILE A 104 -9.94 -29.81 9.47
N ASP A 105 -9.82 -28.47 9.49
CA ASP A 105 -9.01 -27.74 10.47
C ASP A 105 -9.44 -28.05 11.90
N LYS A 106 -10.74 -27.95 12.18
CA LYS A 106 -11.31 -28.18 13.52
C LYS A 106 -11.08 -29.62 14.00
N LYS A 107 -11.24 -30.62 13.12
CA LYS A 107 -11.12 -32.03 13.51
C LYS A 107 -9.68 -32.52 13.63
N LEU A 108 -8.79 -32.07 12.74
CA LEU A 108 -7.41 -32.55 12.74
C LEU A 108 -6.45 -31.66 13.54
N LYS A 109 -6.89 -30.48 13.99
CA LYS A 109 -6.05 -29.44 14.61
C LYS A 109 -4.83 -29.09 13.73
N VAL A 110 -5.03 -29.10 12.41
CA VAL A 110 -4.00 -28.80 11.40
C VAL A 110 -4.58 -27.79 10.42
N SER A 111 -3.86 -26.70 10.13
CA SER A 111 -4.28 -25.73 9.11
C SER A 111 -4.23 -26.33 7.71
N PHE A 112 -5.40 -26.49 7.08
CA PHE A 112 -5.58 -26.99 5.72
C PHE A 112 -4.76 -26.19 4.71
N TRP A 113 -4.81 -24.85 4.80
CA TRP A 113 -4.12 -23.95 3.86
C TRP A 113 -2.60 -24.05 3.94
N SER A 114 -2.06 -24.38 5.11
CA SER A 114 -0.61 -24.63 5.26
C SER A 114 -0.15 -25.90 4.51
N CYS A 115 -1.05 -26.87 4.34
CA CYS A 115 -0.80 -28.12 3.66
C CYS A 115 -1.19 -28.05 2.17
N PHE A 116 -2.27 -27.36 1.83
CA PHE A 116 -2.82 -27.25 0.46
C PHE A 116 -2.98 -25.78 0.05
N PRO A 117 -1.88 -25.06 -0.26
CA PRO A 117 -1.93 -23.62 -0.56
C PRO A 117 -2.71 -23.30 -1.85
N LYS A 118 -2.86 -24.28 -2.74
CA LYS A 118 -3.67 -24.19 -3.97
C LYS A 118 -5.16 -24.56 -3.73
N GLY A 119 -5.57 -24.75 -2.48
CA GLY A 119 -6.94 -24.98 -2.06
C GLY A 119 -7.50 -26.38 -2.31
N MET A 120 -8.82 -26.51 -2.10
CA MET A 120 -9.57 -27.78 -2.11
C MET A 120 -9.43 -28.57 -3.42
N ASN A 121 -9.28 -27.90 -4.56
CA ASN A 121 -9.10 -28.57 -5.85
C ASN A 121 -7.87 -29.48 -5.89
N THR A 122 -6.79 -29.12 -5.19
CA THR A 122 -5.59 -29.94 -5.11
C THR A 122 -5.83 -31.18 -4.25
N LEU A 123 -6.54 -31.02 -3.13
CA LEU A 123 -6.96 -32.13 -2.28
C LEU A 123 -7.86 -33.10 -3.04
N TYR A 124 -8.83 -32.61 -3.82
CA TYR A 124 -9.73 -33.48 -4.59
C TYR A 124 -8.99 -34.36 -5.60
N LYS A 125 -8.04 -33.78 -6.33
CA LYS A 125 -7.18 -34.53 -7.26
C LYS A 125 -6.38 -35.62 -6.54
N LEU A 126 -5.76 -35.29 -5.41
CA LEU A 126 -4.98 -36.24 -4.61
C LEU A 126 -5.84 -37.32 -3.95
N CYS A 127 -7.11 -37.01 -3.66
CA CYS A 127 -8.07 -38.00 -3.18
C CYS A 127 -8.67 -38.88 -4.29
N GLY A 128 -8.38 -38.60 -5.57
CA GLY A 128 -8.93 -39.33 -6.71
C GLY A 128 -10.39 -38.99 -7.03
N PHE A 129 -10.91 -37.86 -6.53
CA PHE A 129 -12.29 -37.46 -6.80
C PHE A 129 -12.40 -36.89 -8.22
N ARG A 130 -13.18 -37.55 -9.08
CA ARG A 130 -13.39 -37.16 -10.49
C ARG A 130 -14.35 -35.98 -10.69
N PHE A 131 -14.76 -35.30 -9.63
CA PHE A 131 -15.74 -34.21 -9.70
C PHE A 131 -15.33 -33.03 -8.83
N SER A 132 -15.57 -31.81 -9.34
CA SER A 132 -15.74 -30.63 -8.50
C SER A 132 -17.20 -30.64 -8.00
N PRO A 133 -17.46 -30.62 -6.67
CA PRO A 133 -18.82 -30.56 -6.13
C PRO A 133 -19.69 -29.41 -6.70
N GLU A 134 -19.06 -28.33 -7.18
CA GLU A 134 -19.74 -27.20 -7.82
C GLU A 134 -20.31 -27.54 -9.20
N GLN A 135 -19.73 -28.48 -9.94
CA GLN A 135 -20.18 -28.85 -11.29
C GLN A 135 -21.45 -29.71 -11.27
N LYS A 136 -21.56 -30.67 -10.34
CA LYS A 136 -22.78 -31.50 -10.19
C LYS A 136 -23.96 -30.67 -9.66
N LYS A 137 -23.72 -29.80 -8.67
CA LYS A 137 -24.77 -28.92 -8.13
C LYS A 137 -25.30 -27.94 -9.18
N ARG A 138 -24.43 -27.40 -10.05
CA ARG A 138 -24.85 -26.55 -11.18
C ARG A 138 -25.64 -27.30 -12.25
N LYS A 139 -25.21 -28.51 -12.66
CA LYS A 139 -25.93 -29.30 -13.67
C LYS A 139 -27.32 -29.76 -13.20
N ALA A 140 -27.48 -30.11 -11.92
CA ALA A 140 -28.78 -30.52 -11.37
C ALA A 140 -29.77 -29.35 -11.25
N ILE A 141 -29.30 -28.17 -10.84
CA ILE A 141 -30.11 -26.94 -10.81
C ILE A 141 -30.54 -26.54 -12.23
N TYR A 142 -29.66 -26.70 -13.22
CA TYR A 142 -29.95 -26.37 -14.62
C TYR A 142 -31.06 -27.26 -15.22
N LYS A 143 -30.94 -28.59 -15.08
CA LYS A 143 -31.95 -29.54 -15.58
C LYS A 143 -33.31 -29.39 -14.87
N GLY A 144 -33.33 -28.98 -13.61
CA GLY A 144 -34.57 -28.73 -12.87
C GLY A 144 -35.26 -27.40 -13.22
N GLN A 145 -34.53 -26.42 -13.74
CA GLN A 145 -35.08 -25.11 -14.11
C GLN A 145 -35.59 -25.05 -15.56
N GLU A 146 -34.97 -25.79 -16.50
CA GLU A 146 -35.45 -25.91 -17.88
C GLU A 146 -36.82 -26.60 -17.98
N LYS A 147 -37.08 -27.64 -17.17
CA LYS A 147 -38.38 -28.35 -17.18
C LYS A 147 -39.55 -27.55 -16.58
N ARG A 148 -39.29 -26.48 -15.80
CA ARG A 148 -40.34 -25.76 -15.05
C ARG A 148 -40.76 -24.42 -15.66
N ARG A 149 -40.15 -23.98 -16.76
CA ARG A 149 -40.45 -22.66 -17.35
C ARG A 149 -40.75 -22.80 -18.84
N GLY A 150 -42.04 -22.70 -19.18
CA GLY A 150 -42.49 -22.67 -20.57
C GLY A 150 -41.76 -21.60 -21.39
N LEU A 151 -41.39 -21.97 -22.62
CA LEU A 151 -40.60 -21.21 -23.59
C LEU A 151 -41.13 -19.79 -23.90
N GLY A 152 -42.38 -19.48 -23.57
CA GLY A 152 -42.98 -18.15 -23.83
C GLY A 152 -42.48 -17.01 -22.91
N SER A 153 -42.12 -17.32 -21.66
CA SER A 153 -41.72 -16.30 -20.66
C SER A 153 -40.30 -15.75 -20.87
N THR A 154 -39.42 -16.54 -21.46
CA THR A 154 -38.00 -16.20 -21.63
C THR A 154 -37.78 -15.17 -22.74
N THR A 155 -38.58 -15.23 -23.82
CA THR A 155 -38.47 -14.33 -24.97
C THR A 155 -38.88 -12.89 -24.63
N LYS A 156 -39.97 -12.69 -23.86
CA LYS A 156 -40.42 -11.36 -23.43
C LYS A 156 -39.39 -10.70 -22.51
N GLY A 157 -38.83 -11.45 -21.55
CA GLY A 157 -37.79 -10.95 -20.66
C GLY A 157 -36.47 -10.62 -21.39
N ARG A 158 -36.03 -11.44 -22.35
CA ARG A 158 -34.87 -11.14 -23.20
C ARG A 158 -35.04 -9.81 -23.94
N LYS A 159 -36.18 -9.58 -24.58
CA LYS A 159 -36.48 -8.33 -25.31
C LYS A 159 -36.47 -7.11 -24.38
N GLN A 160 -37.05 -7.22 -23.18
CA GLN A 160 -37.05 -6.12 -22.20
C GLN A 160 -35.65 -5.79 -21.69
N ILE A 161 -34.81 -6.79 -21.42
CA ILE A 161 -33.42 -6.59 -20.99
C ILE A 161 -32.60 -5.91 -22.09
N ILE A 162 -32.73 -6.34 -23.35
CA ILE A 162 -32.05 -5.72 -24.51
C ILE A 162 -32.49 -4.26 -24.66
N LYS A 163 -33.81 -3.98 -24.61
CA LYS A 163 -34.35 -2.61 -24.70
C LYS A 163 -33.78 -1.70 -23.61
N TYR A 164 -33.77 -2.15 -22.35
CA TYR A 164 -33.17 -1.40 -21.25
C TYR A 164 -31.66 -1.18 -21.45
N PHE A 165 -30.93 -2.23 -21.85
CA PHE A 165 -29.50 -2.16 -22.09
C PHE A 165 -29.14 -1.11 -23.16
N ASN A 166 -29.86 -1.10 -24.29
CA ASN A 166 -29.69 -0.13 -25.36
C ASN A 166 -30.04 1.31 -24.92
N GLN A 167 -31.09 1.49 -24.13
CA GLN A 167 -31.44 2.80 -23.56
C GLN A 167 -30.35 3.36 -22.65
N GLN A 168 -29.69 2.52 -21.84
CA GLN A 168 -28.60 2.96 -20.97
C GLN A 168 -27.37 3.38 -21.79
N LEU A 169 -27.07 2.65 -22.87
CA LEU A 169 -25.99 3.01 -23.79
C LEU A 169 -26.24 4.33 -24.53
N LYS A 170 -27.48 4.60 -24.98
CA LYS A 170 -27.84 5.92 -25.55
C LYS A 170 -27.59 7.07 -24.58
N LYS A 171 -27.71 6.83 -23.27
CA LYS A 171 -27.39 7.80 -22.21
C LYS A 171 -25.91 7.85 -21.85
N SER A 172 -25.04 7.14 -22.59
CA SER A 172 -23.62 6.94 -22.26
C SER A 172 -23.40 6.28 -20.88
N ILE A 173 -24.40 5.56 -20.36
CA ILE A 173 -24.33 4.84 -19.08
C ILE A 173 -24.07 3.35 -19.36
N ARG A 174 -22.95 2.85 -18.85
CA ARG A 174 -22.62 1.42 -18.98
C ARG A 174 -23.31 0.61 -17.90
N SER A 175 -24.33 -0.16 -18.27
CA SER A 175 -24.99 -1.09 -17.34
C SER A 175 -24.09 -2.25 -16.98
N SER A 176 -23.79 -2.39 -15.68
CA SER A 176 -23.12 -3.59 -15.17
C SER A 176 -24.11 -4.75 -15.07
N ARG A 177 -23.59 -5.98 -15.07
CA ARG A 177 -24.39 -7.19 -14.78
C ARG A 177 -25.28 -7.00 -13.54
N VAL A 178 -24.69 -6.53 -12.43
CA VAL A 178 -25.40 -6.32 -11.16
C VAL A 178 -26.53 -5.29 -11.30
N ALA A 179 -26.34 -4.23 -12.10
CA ALA A 179 -27.38 -3.23 -12.32
C ALA A 179 -28.57 -3.81 -13.10
N ILE A 180 -28.29 -4.63 -14.12
CA ILE A 180 -29.33 -5.33 -14.89
C ILE A 180 -30.05 -6.34 -14.01
N GLU A 181 -29.30 -7.19 -13.28
CA GLU A 181 -29.88 -8.20 -12.39
C GLU A 181 -30.76 -7.57 -11.30
N ARG A 182 -30.36 -6.41 -10.76
CA ARG A 182 -31.17 -5.64 -9.80
C ARG A 182 -32.43 -5.06 -10.44
N LYS A 183 -32.33 -4.53 -11.67
CA LYS A 183 -33.47 -3.91 -12.36
C LYS A 183 -34.58 -4.91 -12.69
N PHE A 184 -34.20 -6.14 -13.04
CA PHE A 184 -35.12 -7.20 -13.44
C PHE A 184 -35.34 -8.26 -12.36
N SER A 185 -34.80 -8.05 -11.15
CA SER A 185 -34.87 -8.96 -10.00
C SER A 185 -34.57 -10.42 -10.33
N THR A 186 -33.59 -10.65 -11.22
CA THR A 186 -33.31 -11.96 -11.81
C THR A 186 -31.86 -12.07 -12.26
N SER A 187 -31.30 -13.28 -12.27
CA SER A 187 -29.96 -13.51 -12.79
C SER A 187 -29.94 -13.32 -14.30
N LEU A 188 -28.94 -12.63 -14.82
CA LEU A 188 -28.81 -12.37 -16.26
C LEU A 188 -28.70 -13.67 -17.06
N GLU A 189 -28.03 -14.68 -16.50
CA GLU A 189 -27.88 -16.00 -17.10
C GLU A 189 -29.19 -16.77 -17.28
N THR A 190 -30.25 -16.36 -16.57
CA THR A 190 -31.60 -16.89 -16.80
C THR A 190 -32.08 -16.57 -18.21
N TYR A 191 -31.71 -15.40 -18.73
CA TYR A 191 -32.14 -14.92 -20.03
C TYR A 191 -31.05 -15.01 -21.08
N PHE A 192 -29.77 -14.90 -20.69
CA PHE A 192 -28.61 -14.93 -21.58
C PHE A 192 -27.57 -15.90 -20.99
N PRO A 193 -27.60 -17.21 -21.31
CA PRO A 193 -26.70 -18.21 -20.73
C PRO A 193 -25.21 -17.85 -20.71
N LYS A 194 -24.69 -17.10 -21.69
CA LYS A 194 -23.29 -16.61 -21.68
C LYS A 194 -23.14 -15.23 -21.02
N GLY A 195 -24.13 -14.81 -20.24
CA GLY A 195 -24.19 -13.58 -19.47
C GLY A 195 -24.10 -12.32 -20.34
N MET A 196 -23.27 -11.37 -19.91
CA MET A 196 -23.10 -10.11 -20.63
C MET A 196 -22.59 -10.31 -22.06
N ARG A 197 -21.78 -11.34 -22.35
CA ARG A 197 -21.22 -11.53 -23.70
C ARG A 197 -22.33 -11.77 -24.73
N GLU A 198 -23.26 -12.66 -24.42
CA GLU A 198 -24.40 -12.93 -25.27
C GLU A 198 -25.37 -11.75 -25.34
N LEU A 199 -25.56 -11.00 -24.25
CA LEU A 199 -26.36 -9.77 -24.29
C LEU A 199 -25.80 -8.74 -25.27
N TYR A 200 -24.48 -8.49 -25.25
CA TYR A 200 -23.82 -7.58 -26.19
C TYR A 200 -23.94 -8.06 -27.64
N GLN A 201 -23.75 -9.36 -27.89
CA GLN A 201 -23.90 -9.97 -29.21
C GLN A 201 -25.35 -9.88 -29.72
N THR A 202 -26.33 -10.20 -28.87
CA THR A 202 -27.76 -10.17 -29.24
C THR A 202 -28.25 -8.74 -29.49
N ALA A 203 -27.64 -7.76 -28.82
CA ALA A 203 -27.96 -6.36 -28.98
C ALA A 203 -27.15 -5.67 -30.10
N ASP A 204 -26.34 -6.44 -30.84
CA ASP A 204 -25.46 -5.99 -31.92
C ASP A 204 -24.53 -4.83 -31.54
N ILE A 205 -23.93 -4.94 -30.34
CA ILE A 205 -23.00 -3.94 -29.81
C ILE A 205 -21.60 -4.54 -29.73
N PRO A 206 -20.56 -3.85 -30.22
CA PRO A 206 -19.18 -4.30 -30.12
C PRO A 206 -18.81 -4.68 -28.69
N LEU A 207 -18.30 -5.90 -28.51
CA LEU A 207 -17.87 -6.39 -27.21
C LEU A 207 -16.81 -5.46 -26.63
N THR A 208 -17.06 -4.96 -25.42
CA THR A 208 -16.05 -4.22 -24.67
C THR A 208 -14.83 -5.11 -24.41
N GLY A 209 -13.62 -4.53 -24.27
CA GLY A 209 -12.37 -5.29 -24.13
C GLY A 209 -12.35 -6.35 -23.02
N ARG A 210 -13.22 -6.26 -22.00
CA ARG A 210 -13.36 -7.31 -20.96
C ARG A 210 -14.13 -8.55 -21.39
N LEU A 211 -14.94 -8.46 -22.44
CA LEU A 211 -15.81 -9.53 -22.95
C LEU A 211 -15.33 -10.13 -24.28
N ARG A 212 -14.32 -9.50 -24.91
CA ARG A 212 -13.61 -10.05 -26.07
C ARG A 212 -12.83 -11.30 -25.66
N ASP A 213 -12.63 -12.20 -26.60
CA ASP A 213 -11.71 -13.31 -26.37
C ASP A 213 -10.30 -12.75 -26.09
N ARG A 214 -9.63 -13.31 -25.08
CA ARG A 214 -8.33 -12.77 -24.64
C ARG A 214 -7.25 -12.94 -25.72
N LYS A 215 -7.33 -14.00 -26.51
CA LYS A 215 -6.37 -14.27 -27.59
C LYS A 215 -6.61 -13.29 -28.74
N GLU A 216 -7.86 -13.10 -29.13
CA GLU A 216 -8.25 -12.15 -30.17
C GLU A 216 -7.89 -10.70 -29.81
N LEU A 217 -8.24 -10.23 -28.60
CA LEU A 217 -7.88 -8.89 -28.14
C LEU A 217 -6.37 -8.67 -28.10
N LYS A 218 -5.63 -9.70 -27.66
CA LYS A 218 -4.16 -9.65 -27.66
C LYS A 218 -3.65 -9.47 -29.09
N GLU A 219 -4.15 -10.23 -30.06
CA GLU A 219 -3.72 -10.11 -31.46
C GLU A 219 -4.06 -8.73 -32.05
N GLN A 220 -5.25 -8.18 -31.75
CA GLN A 220 -5.62 -6.83 -32.16
C GLN A 220 -4.66 -5.76 -31.60
N ILE A 221 -4.24 -5.90 -30.34
CA ILE A 221 -3.24 -5.01 -29.73
C ILE A 221 -1.88 -5.14 -30.43
N LEU A 222 -1.42 -6.37 -30.68
CA LEU A 222 -0.14 -6.59 -31.35
C LEU A 222 -0.15 -6.04 -32.78
N ASN A 223 -1.23 -6.26 -33.52
CA ASN A 223 -1.39 -5.72 -34.87
C ASN A 223 -1.43 -4.18 -34.87
N TYR A 224 -2.14 -3.57 -33.92
CA TYR A 224 -2.13 -2.12 -33.76
C TYR A 224 -0.73 -1.54 -33.49
N ILE A 225 0.06 -2.20 -32.63
CA ILE A 225 1.46 -1.82 -32.40
C ILE A 225 2.25 -1.91 -33.72
N ARG A 226 2.09 -3.00 -34.48
CA ARG A 226 2.77 -3.19 -35.77
C ARG A 226 2.45 -2.08 -36.77
N ILE A 227 1.17 -1.77 -36.95
CA ILE A 227 0.72 -0.72 -37.87
C ILE A 227 1.28 0.64 -37.46
N LYS A 228 1.17 1.00 -36.17
CA LYS A 228 1.65 2.30 -35.70
C LYS A 228 3.16 2.45 -35.81
N VAL A 229 3.92 1.40 -35.55
CA VAL A 229 5.38 1.45 -35.67
C VAL A 229 5.82 1.58 -37.12
N ARG A 230 5.14 0.91 -38.07
CA ARG A 230 5.36 1.13 -39.51
C ARG A 230 5.12 2.58 -39.93
N GLN A 231 4.21 3.29 -39.25
CA GLN A 231 3.96 4.73 -39.41
C GLN A 231 4.96 5.62 -38.65
N GLY A 232 6.02 5.05 -38.06
CA GLY A 232 7.00 5.79 -37.24
C GLY A 232 6.53 6.15 -35.82
N PHE A 233 5.36 5.66 -35.38
CA PHE A 233 4.78 5.97 -34.08
C PHE A 233 4.86 4.79 -33.11
N TYR A 234 5.38 5.02 -31.90
CA TYR A 234 5.52 3.99 -30.87
C TYR A 234 4.46 4.17 -29.77
N PRO A 235 3.28 3.54 -29.89
CA PRO A 235 2.19 3.72 -28.93
C PRO A 235 2.58 3.30 -27.52
N THR A 236 2.14 4.10 -26.56
CA THR A 236 2.32 3.90 -25.13
C THR A 236 1.28 2.96 -24.54
N TYR A 237 1.58 2.41 -23.36
CA TYR A 237 0.62 1.58 -22.62
C TYR A 237 -0.74 2.26 -22.44
N ASN A 238 -0.75 3.57 -22.15
CA ASN A 238 -1.99 4.31 -21.92
C ASN A 238 -2.80 4.46 -23.20
N GLU A 239 -2.16 4.81 -24.32
CA GLU A 239 -2.85 4.95 -25.62
C GLU A 239 -3.45 3.61 -26.05
N ILE A 240 -2.72 2.50 -25.89
CA ILE A 240 -3.26 1.17 -26.20
C ILE A 240 -4.42 0.84 -25.23
N SER A 241 -4.29 1.15 -23.94
CA SER A 241 -5.35 0.91 -22.96
C SER A 241 -6.61 1.74 -23.23
N GLU A 242 -6.46 2.97 -23.71
CA GLU A 242 -7.52 3.87 -24.11
C GLU A 242 -8.24 3.36 -25.36
N ILE A 243 -7.50 2.97 -26.41
CA ILE A 243 -8.08 2.48 -27.68
C ILE A 243 -8.82 1.16 -27.48
N PHE A 244 -8.21 0.23 -26.73
CA PHE A 244 -8.77 -1.11 -26.55
C PHE A 244 -9.64 -1.24 -25.30
N HIS A 245 -9.81 -0.15 -24.55
CA HIS A 245 -10.57 -0.08 -23.29
C HIS A 245 -10.26 -1.25 -22.32
N THR A 246 -8.98 -1.62 -22.23
CA THR A 246 -8.53 -2.81 -21.51
C THR A 246 -7.28 -2.54 -20.68
N ASN A 247 -7.17 -3.25 -19.55
CA ASN A 247 -5.93 -3.28 -18.78
C ASN A 247 -5.06 -4.38 -19.39
N ILE A 248 -3.95 -3.99 -20.01
CA ILE A 248 -3.09 -4.93 -20.71
C ILE A 248 -2.21 -5.65 -19.68
N GLU A 249 -2.22 -6.98 -19.69
CA GLU A 249 -1.39 -7.75 -18.78
C GLU A 249 0.09 -7.73 -19.22
N GLY A 250 0.92 -6.95 -18.52
CA GLY A 250 2.38 -6.94 -18.69
C GLY A 250 2.98 -5.56 -18.95
N SER A 251 4.30 -5.52 -19.14
CA SER A 251 5.00 -4.29 -19.49
C SER A 251 4.83 -3.97 -20.99
N ILE A 252 4.92 -2.69 -21.35
CA ILE A 252 4.89 -2.26 -22.76
C ILE A 252 5.98 -2.97 -23.59
N ARG A 253 7.18 -3.16 -23.03
CA ARG A 253 8.27 -3.92 -23.67
C ARG A 253 7.89 -5.35 -24.00
N LYS A 254 7.11 -6.00 -23.13
CA LYS A 254 6.62 -7.37 -23.38
C LYS A 254 5.68 -7.40 -24.59
N LEU A 255 4.82 -6.40 -24.75
CA LEU A 255 3.91 -6.31 -25.90
C LEU A 255 4.67 -6.11 -27.21
N TYR A 256 5.67 -5.24 -27.22
CA TYR A 256 6.51 -5.01 -28.40
C TYR A 256 7.31 -6.26 -28.78
N ARG A 257 7.91 -6.94 -27.79
CA ARG A 257 8.56 -8.23 -28.01
C ARG A 257 7.60 -9.27 -28.59
N LEU A 258 6.36 -9.32 -28.08
CA LEU A 258 5.32 -10.22 -28.62
C LEU A 258 4.83 -9.81 -30.01
N ALA A 259 4.95 -8.53 -30.37
CA ALA A 259 4.65 -8.01 -31.69
C ALA A 259 5.82 -8.19 -32.67
N GLU A 260 6.94 -8.76 -32.20
CA GLU A 260 8.20 -8.92 -32.95
C GLU A 260 8.79 -7.58 -33.41
N ILE A 261 8.65 -6.57 -32.56
CA ILE A 261 9.14 -5.22 -32.80
C ILE A 261 10.08 -4.83 -31.67
N GLU A 262 11.25 -4.31 -32.03
CA GLU A 262 12.15 -3.69 -31.06
C GLU A 262 11.48 -2.46 -30.45
N TYR A 263 11.34 -2.45 -29.11
CA TYR A 263 10.74 -1.31 -28.43
C TYR A 263 11.69 -0.09 -28.44
N LYS A 264 11.55 0.78 -29.45
CA LYS A 264 12.25 2.06 -29.51
C LYS A 264 11.38 3.16 -28.95
N ARG A 265 11.37 3.31 -27.62
CA ARG A 265 10.79 4.52 -27.01
C ARG A 265 11.90 5.45 -26.60
N ASP A 266 12.24 6.36 -27.49
CA ASP A 266 12.99 7.52 -27.05
C ASP A 266 12.04 8.53 -26.39
N PRO A 267 12.35 9.01 -25.16
CA PRO A 267 11.84 10.32 -24.75
C PRO A 267 12.31 11.30 -25.82
N ASN A 268 11.39 12.00 -26.53
CA ASN A 268 11.64 12.76 -27.77
C ASN A 268 13.15 13.04 -27.97
N PRO A 269 13.85 12.19 -28.73
CA PRO A 269 15.32 12.13 -28.70
C PRO A 269 15.91 13.44 -29.20
N PHE A 270 15.23 14.09 -30.16
CA PHE A 270 15.57 15.43 -30.65
C PHE A 270 15.50 16.47 -29.54
N LEU A 271 14.46 16.46 -28.72
CA LEU A 271 14.35 17.42 -27.62
C LEU A 271 15.34 17.13 -26.50
N ARG A 272 15.56 15.85 -26.17
CA ARG A 272 16.60 15.45 -25.22
C ARG A 272 17.98 15.93 -25.71
N TYR A 273 18.30 15.67 -26.97
CA TYR A 273 19.54 16.10 -27.59
C TYR A 273 19.66 17.63 -27.64
N LYS A 274 18.60 18.33 -28.04
CA LYS A 274 18.55 19.81 -28.05
C LYS A 274 18.81 20.40 -26.66
N LYS A 275 18.27 19.78 -25.62
CA LYS A 275 18.52 20.16 -24.22
C LYS A 275 19.95 19.87 -23.78
N GLU A 276 20.47 18.67 -24.09
CA GLU A 276 21.85 18.30 -23.78
C GLU A 276 22.83 19.24 -24.50
N LYS A 277 22.61 19.55 -25.77
CA LYS A 277 23.40 20.51 -26.56
C LYS A 277 23.37 21.92 -25.96
N LYS A 278 22.20 22.44 -25.58
CA LYS A 278 22.10 23.75 -24.91
C LYS A 278 22.78 23.76 -23.55
N LEU A 279 22.60 22.71 -22.73
CA LEU A 279 23.26 22.62 -21.43
C LEU A 279 24.77 22.58 -21.60
N ALA A 280 25.28 21.89 -22.61
CA ALA A 280 26.70 21.82 -22.89
C ALA A 280 27.33 23.15 -23.28
N ASP A 281 26.64 23.94 -24.12
CA ASP A 281 27.08 25.27 -24.49
C ASP A 281 27.20 26.18 -23.25
N ILE A 282 26.16 26.15 -22.40
CA ILE A 282 26.16 26.84 -21.11
C ILE A 282 27.36 26.40 -20.26
N VAL A 283 27.55 25.09 -20.10
CA VAL A 283 28.61 24.52 -19.27
C VAL A 283 29.99 24.87 -19.81
N SER A 284 30.20 24.78 -21.13
CA SER A 284 31.50 25.08 -21.75
C SER A 284 31.89 26.54 -21.51
N LYS A 285 30.96 27.48 -21.70
CA LYS A 285 31.18 28.91 -21.43
C LYS A 285 31.43 29.19 -19.95
N LEU A 286 30.66 28.56 -19.06
CA LEU A 286 30.85 28.70 -17.61
C LEU A 286 32.23 28.19 -17.18
N PHE A 287 32.67 27.04 -17.67
CA PHE A 287 33.98 26.49 -17.31
C PHE A 287 35.14 27.35 -17.81
N LEU A 288 35.02 27.94 -19.01
CA LEU A 288 35.98 28.96 -19.48
C LEU A 288 36.04 30.17 -18.54
N LYS A 289 34.89 30.69 -18.09
CA LYS A 289 34.82 31.80 -17.11
C LYS A 289 35.38 31.42 -15.72
N LEU A 290 35.37 30.14 -15.38
CA LEU A 290 35.95 29.59 -14.16
C LEU A 290 37.45 29.26 -14.28
N GLY A 291 38.10 29.62 -15.39
CA GLY A 291 39.55 29.44 -15.59
C GLY A 291 39.96 28.09 -16.18
N TYR A 292 39.02 27.21 -16.55
CA TYR A 292 39.33 25.93 -17.18
C TYR A 292 39.52 26.07 -18.70
N LYS A 293 40.37 25.23 -19.30
CA LYS A 293 40.48 25.09 -20.77
C LYS A 293 39.63 23.92 -21.25
N ILE A 294 38.84 24.10 -22.31
CA ILE A 294 38.04 23.00 -22.89
C ILE A 294 38.94 22.17 -23.82
N LYS A 295 39.08 20.86 -23.55
CA LYS A 295 39.88 19.95 -24.39
C LYS A 295 39.03 19.17 -25.38
N SER A 296 37.83 18.75 -24.97
CA SER A 296 36.90 18.06 -25.87
C SER A 296 35.46 18.21 -25.40
N ILE A 297 34.54 18.18 -26.36
CA ILE A 297 33.09 18.15 -26.15
C ILE A 297 32.55 16.98 -26.96
N SER A 298 32.04 15.96 -26.29
CA SER A 298 31.52 14.74 -26.90
C SER A 298 30.02 14.66 -26.71
N ILE A 299 29.23 15.35 -27.55
CA ILE A 299 27.78 15.45 -27.42
C ILE A 299 27.05 15.12 -28.72
N GLY A 300 26.38 13.97 -28.73
CA GLY A 300 25.78 13.43 -29.94
C GLY A 300 25.12 12.07 -29.73
N PRO A 301 24.30 11.63 -30.70
CA PRO A 301 23.91 10.22 -30.82
C PRO A 301 25.10 9.32 -31.15
N SER A 302 26.13 9.84 -31.82
CA SER A 302 27.36 9.16 -32.23
C SER A 302 28.52 9.32 -31.23
N LYS A 303 28.21 9.47 -29.93
CA LYS A 303 29.22 9.69 -28.89
C LYS A 303 30.28 8.59 -28.89
N PRO A 304 31.59 8.92 -28.97
CA PRO A 304 32.62 7.98 -28.55
C PRO A 304 32.45 7.67 -27.05
N ASN A 305 32.88 6.48 -26.62
CA ASN A 305 32.82 6.07 -25.21
C ASN A 305 33.65 7.05 -24.35
N GLY A 306 33.00 7.97 -23.62
CA GLY A 306 33.71 8.99 -22.83
C GLY A 306 32.81 9.96 -22.06
N ALA A 307 33.44 10.90 -21.37
CA ALA A 307 32.77 12.00 -20.68
C ALA A 307 32.16 12.99 -21.69
N ASP A 308 31.07 13.65 -21.30
CA ASP A 308 30.39 14.63 -22.17
C ASP A 308 31.29 15.82 -22.52
N ILE A 309 32.08 16.30 -21.55
CA ILE A 309 33.09 17.35 -21.75
C ILE A 309 34.35 16.94 -20.97
N ILE A 310 35.53 17.21 -21.53
CA ILE A 310 36.80 17.13 -20.81
C ILE A 310 37.38 18.55 -20.74
N VAL A 311 37.69 18.98 -19.52
CA VAL A 311 38.33 20.28 -19.26
C VAL A 311 39.71 20.05 -18.66
N GLU A 312 40.60 21.02 -18.81
CA GLU A 312 41.92 21.07 -18.21
C GLU A 312 41.96 22.18 -17.16
N ASP A 313 42.43 21.86 -15.96
CA ASP A 313 42.61 22.84 -14.88
C ASP A 313 43.97 23.57 -15.00
N GLU A 314 44.21 24.54 -14.10
CA GLU A 314 45.45 25.34 -14.09
C GLU A 314 46.73 24.50 -13.94
N GLN A 315 46.61 23.32 -13.32
CA GLN A 315 47.71 22.36 -13.12
C GLN A 315 47.84 21.38 -14.30
N ARG A 316 47.20 21.68 -15.44
CA ARG A 316 47.19 20.87 -16.67
C ARG A 316 46.61 19.46 -16.49
N ARG A 317 45.75 19.25 -15.49
CA ARG A 317 45.10 17.96 -15.25
C ARG A 317 43.76 17.89 -15.97
N LEU A 318 43.48 16.74 -16.59
CA LEU A 318 42.21 16.49 -17.26
C LEU A 318 41.11 16.15 -16.25
N ILE A 319 40.01 16.90 -16.30
CA ILE A 319 38.85 16.75 -15.42
C ILE A 319 37.64 16.36 -16.28
N PRO A 320 37.04 15.16 -16.06
CA PRO A 320 35.83 14.78 -16.76
C PRO A 320 34.61 15.54 -16.23
N VAL A 321 33.75 15.97 -17.14
CA VAL A 321 32.48 16.63 -16.86
C VAL A 321 31.35 15.84 -17.54
N GLU A 322 30.43 15.33 -16.74
CA GLU A 322 29.20 14.66 -17.20
C GLU A 322 28.03 15.62 -17.08
N ILE A 323 27.23 15.78 -18.13
CA ILE A 323 26.06 16.67 -18.14
C ILE A 323 24.75 15.88 -18.13
N LYS A 324 23.74 16.41 -17.43
CA LYS A 324 22.37 15.85 -17.37
C LYS A 324 21.32 16.94 -17.46
N ALA A 325 20.75 17.11 -18.65
CA ALA A 325 19.75 18.12 -18.96
C ALA A 325 18.32 17.70 -18.55
N PHE A 326 18.08 17.55 -17.25
CA PHE A 326 16.78 17.22 -16.69
C PHE A 326 15.84 18.42 -16.58
N GLN A 327 14.53 18.16 -16.62
CA GLN A 327 13.54 19.14 -16.17
C GLN A 327 13.72 19.41 -14.66
N LYS A 328 13.26 20.56 -14.15
CA LYS A 328 13.36 20.96 -12.73
C LYS A 328 12.83 19.93 -11.73
N PHE A 329 11.96 19.02 -12.18
CA PHE A 329 11.41 17.94 -11.35
C PHE A 329 12.07 16.58 -11.55
N GLY A 330 12.91 16.43 -12.58
CA GLY A 330 13.73 15.24 -12.80
C GLY A 330 14.69 15.05 -11.64
N LYS A 331 15.18 13.82 -11.44
CA LYS A 331 16.06 13.49 -10.30
C LYS A 331 17.34 12.88 -10.82
N ILE A 332 18.48 13.31 -10.27
CA ILE A 332 19.76 12.62 -10.43
C ILE A 332 19.90 11.53 -9.36
N GLY A 333 20.52 10.39 -9.69
CA GLY A 333 21.11 9.56 -8.63
C GLY A 333 21.13 8.06 -8.86
N GLN A 334 21.18 7.33 -7.75
CA GLN A 334 21.27 5.87 -7.74
C GLN A 334 19.87 5.30 -7.60
N ALA A 335 19.46 4.44 -8.52
CA ALA A 335 18.32 3.58 -8.30
C ALA A 335 18.71 2.17 -8.72
N GLU A 336 19.00 1.32 -7.73
CA GLU A 336 19.29 -0.11 -7.94
C GLU A 336 18.17 -0.84 -8.70
N ASN A 337 16.95 -0.28 -8.69
CA ASN A 337 15.75 -0.89 -9.28
C ASN A 337 15.05 -0.05 -10.35
N SER A 338 15.63 1.06 -10.83
CA SER A 338 15.03 1.84 -11.92
C SER A 338 15.78 1.62 -13.23
N PRO A 339 15.17 1.00 -14.24
CA PRO A 339 15.79 0.87 -15.57
C PRO A 339 15.94 2.22 -16.29
N TYR A 340 15.45 3.32 -15.70
CA TYR A 340 15.45 4.66 -16.29
C TYR A 340 16.45 5.63 -15.64
N ILE A 341 17.05 5.25 -14.52
CA ILE A 341 18.06 6.09 -13.84
C ILE A 341 19.38 5.33 -13.98
N ARG A 342 20.24 5.78 -14.91
CA ARG A 342 21.60 5.25 -15.01
C ARG A 342 22.35 5.68 -13.76
N ASN A 343 23.30 4.88 -13.28
CA ASN A 343 24.12 5.30 -12.14
C ASN A 343 25.14 6.35 -12.62
N GLU A 344 24.71 7.60 -12.76
CA GLU A 344 25.54 8.70 -13.29
C GLU A 344 26.81 8.89 -12.46
N ILE A 345 26.71 8.65 -11.14
CA ILE A 345 27.85 8.67 -10.22
C ILE A 345 28.88 7.60 -10.59
N LEU A 346 28.44 6.36 -10.85
CA LEU A 346 29.35 5.27 -11.20
C LEU A 346 30.02 5.52 -12.56
N GLN A 347 29.28 6.08 -13.51
CA GLN A 347 29.82 6.45 -14.82
C GLN A 347 30.92 7.52 -14.67
N LEU A 348 30.66 8.59 -13.93
CA LEU A 348 31.66 9.62 -13.67
C LEU A 348 32.88 9.08 -12.91
N LYS A 349 32.68 8.17 -11.94
CA LYS A 349 33.79 7.46 -11.27
C LYS A 349 34.69 6.69 -12.25
N ARG A 350 34.11 6.06 -13.27
CA ARG A 350 34.89 5.38 -14.32
C ARG A 350 35.72 6.37 -15.12
N TYR A 351 35.15 7.52 -15.49
CA TYR A 351 35.88 8.56 -16.21
C TYR A 351 37.02 9.15 -15.39
N ILE A 352 36.79 9.42 -14.10
CA ILE A 352 37.83 9.89 -13.18
C ILE A 352 38.99 8.90 -13.14
N LYS A 353 38.69 7.59 -13.03
CA LYS A 353 39.71 6.54 -13.03
C LYS A 353 40.45 6.45 -14.36
N LEU A 354 39.74 6.48 -15.49
CA LEU A 354 40.32 6.37 -16.83
C LEU A 354 41.25 7.53 -17.16
N LEU A 355 40.87 8.75 -16.79
CA LEU A 355 41.67 9.96 -17.04
C LEU A 355 42.73 10.21 -15.95
N LYS A 356 42.83 9.35 -14.93
CA LYS A 356 43.65 9.59 -13.72
C LYS A 356 43.38 10.97 -13.10
N ALA A 357 42.13 11.43 -13.16
CA ALA A 357 41.74 12.75 -12.71
C ALA A 357 41.65 12.80 -11.17
N PRO A 358 41.98 13.94 -10.53
CA PRO A 358 41.81 14.10 -9.08
C PRO A 358 40.33 14.12 -8.66
N TYR A 359 39.45 14.61 -9.53
CA TYR A 359 38.00 14.67 -9.33
C TYR A 359 37.28 14.76 -10.68
N GLY A 360 35.94 14.76 -10.65
CA GLY A 360 35.10 15.02 -11.82
C GLY A 360 33.86 15.86 -11.48
N TYR A 361 33.25 16.48 -12.48
CA TYR A 361 32.02 17.25 -12.33
C TYR A 361 30.80 16.50 -12.87
N LEU A 362 29.72 16.46 -12.09
CA LEU A 362 28.38 16.15 -12.58
C LEU A 362 27.58 17.45 -12.64
N VAL A 363 27.24 17.89 -13.84
CA VAL A 363 26.50 19.13 -14.05
C VAL A 363 25.08 18.81 -14.47
N THR A 364 24.09 19.36 -13.79
CA THR A 364 22.69 19.07 -14.10
C THR A 364 21.80 20.30 -13.99
N SER A 365 20.77 20.34 -14.83
CA SER A 365 19.75 21.39 -14.77
C SER A 365 18.69 21.16 -13.69
N THR A 366 18.65 20.02 -12.99
CA THR A 366 17.73 19.81 -11.84
C THR A 366 18.39 20.08 -10.49
N ASP A 367 17.59 20.29 -9.45
CA ASP A 367 18.06 20.42 -8.06
C ASP A 367 17.73 19.17 -7.21
N ARG A 368 17.03 18.20 -7.79
CA ARG A 368 16.57 17.02 -7.06
C ARG A 368 17.56 15.87 -7.21
N LYS A 369 17.89 15.24 -6.09
CA LYS A 369 18.77 14.06 -6.00
C LYS A 369 18.11 12.92 -5.22
N THR A 370 18.54 11.68 -5.48
CA THR A 370 18.11 10.50 -4.70
C THR A 370 19.18 9.98 -3.74
N PHE A 371 20.45 10.30 -3.95
CA PHE A 371 21.54 9.90 -3.06
C PHE A 371 21.67 10.87 -1.87
N LYS A 372 22.05 10.31 -0.72
CA LYS A 372 22.33 11.07 0.51
C LYS A 372 23.79 11.50 0.59
N ASN A 373 24.71 10.58 0.31
CA ASN A 373 26.14 10.78 0.45
C ASN A 373 26.79 11.00 -0.92
N LEU A 374 27.64 12.03 -1.01
CA LEU A 374 28.40 12.36 -2.19
C LEU A 374 29.79 11.71 -2.12
N PRO A 375 30.31 11.08 -3.19
CA PRO A 375 31.72 10.73 -3.24
C PRO A 375 32.61 11.97 -3.16
N LEU A 376 33.70 11.91 -2.38
CA LEU A 376 34.60 13.06 -2.16
C LEU A 376 35.24 13.59 -3.46
N ASN A 377 35.47 12.72 -4.44
CA ASN A 377 36.08 13.07 -5.72
C ASN A 377 35.06 13.47 -6.81
N ILE A 378 33.80 13.72 -6.47
CA ILE A 378 32.79 14.20 -7.42
C ILE A 378 32.22 15.52 -6.92
N LYS A 379 32.36 16.57 -7.74
CA LYS A 379 31.72 17.87 -7.54
C LYS A 379 30.42 17.90 -8.33
N ILE A 380 29.36 18.50 -7.78
CA ILE A 380 28.07 18.62 -8.48
C ILE A 380 27.68 20.08 -8.60
N LEU A 381 27.30 20.49 -9.82
CA LEU A 381 26.64 21.76 -10.08
C LEU A 381 25.17 21.48 -10.39
N PHE A 382 24.29 21.78 -9.44
CA PHE A 382 22.84 21.71 -9.61
C PHE A 382 22.34 22.92 -10.39
N GLY A 383 21.09 22.88 -10.82
CA GLY A 383 20.52 23.97 -11.62
C GLY A 383 20.48 25.31 -10.87
N LYS A 384 20.35 25.32 -9.54
CA LYS A 384 20.49 26.52 -8.70
C LYS A 384 21.92 27.09 -8.73
N ASP A 385 22.93 26.23 -8.75
CA ASP A 385 24.34 26.62 -8.74
C ASP A 385 24.70 27.21 -10.11
N LEU A 386 24.23 26.57 -11.19
CA LEU A 386 24.34 27.09 -12.55
C LEU A 386 23.67 28.46 -12.68
N LYS A 387 22.46 28.63 -12.14
CA LYS A 387 21.75 29.92 -12.15
C LYS A 387 22.55 31.01 -11.44
N GLN A 388 23.11 30.72 -10.27
CA GLN A 388 23.92 31.67 -9.52
C GLN A 388 25.17 32.09 -10.30
N LEU A 389 25.90 31.12 -10.88
CA LEU A 389 27.09 31.39 -11.69
C LEU A 389 26.76 32.22 -12.94
N LEU A 390 25.66 31.92 -13.63
CA LEU A 390 25.24 32.67 -14.81
C LEU A 390 24.86 34.12 -14.48
N LEU A 391 24.26 34.36 -13.32
CA LEU A 391 24.01 35.71 -12.83
C LEU A 391 25.32 36.44 -12.48
N GLN A 392 26.22 35.77 -11.75
CA GLN A 392 27.53 36.30 -11.37
C GLN A 392 28.35 36.73 -12.60
N PHE A 393 28.37 35.91 -13.65
CA PHE A 393 29.10 36.21 -14.89
C PHE A 393 28.32 37.04 -15.91
N LYS A 394 27.14 37.59 -15.54
CA LYS A 394 26.28 38.42 -16.40
C LYS A 394 25.95 37.74 -17.75
N MET A 395 25.46 36.50 -17.71
CA MET A 395 25.15 35.66 -18.88
C MET A 395 23.63 35.46 -19.09
N PRO A 396 22.87 36.50 -19.49
CA PRO A 396 21.40 36.44 -19.53
C PRO A 396 20.84 35.49 -20.60
N LYS A 397 21.54 35.32 -21.73
CA LYS A 397 21.12 34.41 -22.81
C LYS A 397 21.16 32.96 -22.35
N GLU A 398 22.27 32.56 -21.74
CA GLU A 398 22.48 31.23 -21.17
C GLU A 398 21.53 30.97 -20.00
N LEU A 399 21.22 31.99 -19.19
CA LEU A 399 20.21 31.89 -18.14
C LEU A 399 18.82 31.58 -18.71
N LYS A 400 18.42 32.25 -19.80
CA LYS A 400 17.17 31.97 -20.51
C LYS A 400 17.14 30.54 -21.05
N ASP A 401 18.25 30.07 -21.61
CA ASP A 401 18.39 28.69 -22.10
C ASP A 401 18.32 27.67 -20.95
N LEU A 402 18.95 27.94 -19.81
CA LEU A 402 18.85 27.09 -18.62
C LEU A 402 17.40 26.99 -18.12
N GLU A 403 16.69 28.12 -18.03
CA GLU A 403 15.28 28.13 -17.63
C GLU A 403 14.40 27.39 -18.65
N TRP A 404 14.69 27.51 -19.95
CA TRP A 404 14.01 26.73 -20.98
C TRP A 404 14.23 25.22 -20.80
N ILE A 405 15.48 24.77 -20.57
CA ILE A 405 15.80 23.36 -20.31
C ILE A 405 15.04 22.86 -19.07
N ARG A 406 15.02 23.66 -18.00
CA ARG A 406 14.40 23.35 -16.71
C ARG A 406 12.88 23.25 -16.79
N ASN A 407 12.24 24.05 -17.63
CA ASN A 407 10.78 24.13 -17.70
C ASN A 407 10.17 23.25 -18.79
N SER A 408 10.86 23.05 -19.92
CA SER A 408 10.38 22.16 -20.97
C SER A 408 10.34 20.70 -20.46
N SER A 409 9.26 19.97 -20.71
CA SER A 409 9.28 18.52 -20.49
C SER A 409 9.93 17.86 -21.70
N ILE A 410 10.63 16.73 -21.52
CA ILE A 410 10.95 15.87 -22.67
C ILE A 410 9.65 15.25 -23.26
N SER A 411 8.53 15.41 -22.56
CA SER A 411 7.15 15.16 -23.03
C SER A 411 6.52 16.41 -23.66
N TYR A 412 7.24 17.13 -24.51
CA TYR A 412 6.75 18.31 -25.21
C TYR A 412 5.50 17.96 -26.03
N GLY A 413 4.46 18.80 -25.95
CA GLY A 413 3.11 18.54 -26.49
C GLY A 413 2.13 17.95 -25.46
N LYS A 414 2.55 17.76 -24.20
CA LYS A 414 1.68 17.31 -23.10
C LYS A 414 1.46 18.38 -22.04
N GLU A 415 1.94 19.60 -22.23
CA GLU A 415 1.76 20.74 -21.32
C GLU A 415 0.26 20.98 -21.09
N GLU A 416 -0.52 20.95 -22.16
CA GLU A 416 -1.97 21.14 -22.09
C GLU A 416 -2.66 19.98 -21.37
N ILE A 417 -2.23 18.74 -21.60
CA ILE A 417 -2.71 17.55 -20.90
C ILE A 417 -2.34 17.63 -19.41
N TYR A 418 -1.13 18.09 -19.10
CA TYR A 418 -0.65 18.24 -17.73
C TYR A 418 -1.45 19.30 -16.98
N LYS A 419 -1.67 20.46 -17.62
CA LYS A 419 -2.52 21.54 -17.10
C LYS A 419 -3.96 21.05 -16.90
N LYS A 420 -4.53 20.34 -17.88
CA LYS A 420 -5.86 19.72 -17.77
C LYS A 420 -5.95 18.76 -16.59
N ILE A 421 -4.96 17.90 -16.36
CA ILE A 421 -4.95 16.96 -15.23
C ILE A 421 -4.75 17.71 -13.90
N HIS A 422 -3.82 18.65 -13.84
CA HIS A 422 -3.56 19.52 -12.69
C HIS A 422 -4.86 20.22 -12.24
N ASP A 423 -5.55 20.87 -13.17
CA ASP A 423 -6.78 21.61 -12.88
C ASP A 423 -7.96 20.68 -12.54
N ARG A 424 -8.00 19.46 -13.10
CA ARG A 424 -8.96 18.44 -12.70
C ARG A 424 -8.74 17.96 -11.26
N ILE A 425 -7.48 17.80 -10.85
CA ILE A 425 -7.13 17.44 -9.47
C ILE A 425 -7.54 18.58 -8.53
N LEU A 426 -7.19 19.83 -8.83
CA LEU A 426 -7.58 20.99 -8.02
C LEU A 426 -9.11 21.10 -7.88
N ARG A 427 -9.86 21.03 -8.99
CA ARG A 427 -11.34 21.07 -8.97
C ARG A 427 -11.95 19.94 -8.13
N TYR A 428 -11.42 18.72 -8.25
CA TYR A 428 -11.90 17.59 -7.46
C TYR A 428 -11.63 17.75 -5.97
N VAL A 429 -10.42 18.17 -5.61
CA VAL A 429 -10.05 18.39 -4.22
C VAL A 429 -10.87 19.53 -3.63
N LYS A 430 -11.04 20.65 -4.36
CA LYS A 430 -11.92 21.77 -3.97
C LYS A 430 -13.36 21.31 -3.74
N LYS A 431 -13.94 20.51 -4.65
CA LYS A 431 -15.28 19.94 -4.49
C LYS A 431 -15.39 19.09 -3.22
N LYS A 432 -14.44 18.17 -2.99
CA LYS A 432 -14.43 17.32 -1.81
C LYS A 432 -14.27 18.12 -0.51
N LEU A 433 -13.49 19.19 -0.55
CA LEU A 433 -13.32 20.10 0.57
C LEU A 433 -14.62 20.81 0.93
N ASN A 434 -15.36 21.30 -0.06
CA ASN A 434 -16.69 21.91 0.12
C ASN A 434 -17.70 20.89 0.69
N GLU A 435 -17.56 19.60 0.37
CA GLU A 435 -18.33 18.51 1.00
C GLU A 435 -17.87 18.17 2.44
N GLY A 436 -16.92 18.90 3.01
CA GLY A 436 -16.36 18.60 4.34
C GLY A 436 -15.39 17.41 4.35
N LYS A 437 -14.97 16.89 3.19
CA LYS A 437 -14.12 15.69 3.05
C LYS A 437 -12.67 16.05 2.78
N TYR A 438 -11.76 15.19 3.23
CA TYR A 438 -10.34 15.27 2.92
C TYR A 438 -10.01 14.29 1.79
N VAL A 439 -9.06 14.65 0.92
CA VAL A 439 -8.67 13.81 -0.22
C VAL A 439 -7.23 13.31 0.00
N PRO A 440 -7.03 12.07 0.46
CA PRO A 440 -5.70 11.51 0.61
C PRO A 440 -5.04 11.24 -0.74
N ARG A 441 -3.71 11.21 -0.76
CA ARG A 441 -2.89 10.93 -1.95
C ARG A 441 -3.37 9.70 -2.75
N HIS A 442 -3.71 8.61 -2.06
CA HIS A 442 -4.14 7.36 -2.70
C HIS A 442 -5.48 7.52 -3.43
N GLU A 443 -6.38 8.38 -2.94
CA GLU A 443 -7.67 8.66 -3.57
C GLU A 443 -7.46 9.43 -4.88
N ILE A 444 -6.57 10.44 -4.88
CA ILE A 444 -6.18 11.16 -6.10
C ILE A 444 -5.62 10.17 -7.13
N PHE A 445 -4.74 9.27 -6.70
CA PHE A 445 -4.18 8.23 -7.56
C PHE A 445 -5.25 7.28 -8.11
N GLN A 446 -6.19 6.82 -7.28
CA GLN A 446 -7.28 5.95 -7.73
C GLN A 446 -8.21 6.65 -8.72
N ARG A 447 -8.53 7.93 -8.48
CA ARG A 447 -9.47 8.71 -9.29
C ARG A 447 -8.88 9.11 -10.64
N PHE A 448 -7.65 9.57 -10.66
CA PHE A 448 -7.02 10.15 -11.84
C PHE A 448 -5.99 9.23 -12.50
N ARG A 449 -5.66 8.09 -11.87
CA ARG A 449 -4.63 7.15 -12.33
C ARG A 449 -3.25 7.80 -12.53
N VAL A 450 -2.99 8.88 -11.78
CA VAL A 450 -1.73 9.61 -11.81
C VAL A 450 -1.17 9.83 -10.41
N ASN A 451 0.15 9.88 -10.30
CA ASN A 451 0.80 10.23 -9.04
C ASN A 451 0.74 11.75 -8.86
N PRO A 452 0.07 12.29 -7.82
CA PRO A 452 -0.03 13.73 -7.63
C PRO A 452 1.32 14.43 -7.47
N ASP A 453 2.35 13.75 -6.96
CA ASP A 453 3.71 14.32 -6.84
C ASP A 453 4.33 14.65 -8.22
N SER A 454 3.80 14.04 -9.28
CA SER A 454 4.18 14.35 -10.66
C SER A 454 3.57 15.65 -11.14
N TYR A 455 2.50 16.13 -10.51
CA TYR A 455 1.73 17.32 -10.89
C TYR A 455 1.96 18.50 -9.94
N PHE A 456 2.21 18.18 -8.66
CA PHE A 456 2.32 19.10 -7.56
C PHE A 456 3.64 18.85 -6.80
N PRO A 457 4.61 19.79 -6.80
CA PRO A 457 5.96 19.56 -6.28
C PRO A 457 6.05 19.07 -4.83
N SER A 458 5.11 19.49 -3.99
CA SER A 458 4.98 19.08 -2.57
C SER A 458 3.85 18.06 -2.35
N GLY A 459 3.46 17.35 -3.42
CA GLY A 459 2.36 16.39 -3.43
C GLY A 459 1.06 17.04 -2.99
N THR A 460 0.34 16.39 -2.07
CA THR A 460 -0.92 16.93 -1.56
C THR A 460 -0.78 18.27 -0.85
N ARG A 461 0.37 18.58 -0.22
CA ARG A 461 0.55 19.87 0.50
C ARG A 461 0.42 21.07 -0.44
N GLU A 462 1.03 20.96 -1.61
CA GLU A 462 0.98 22.01 -2.63
C GLU A 462 -0.45 22.19 -3.17
N ILE A 463 -1.20 21.10 -3.36
CA ILE A 463 -2.60 21.15 -3.78
C ILE A 463 -3.41 22.02 -2.81
N TYR A 464 -3.25 21.79 -1.50
CA TYR A 464 -3.98 22.57 -0.49
C TYR A 464 -3.49 24.02 -0.40
N LYS A 465 -2.18 24.24 -0.51
CA LYS A 465 -1.61 25.60 -0.58
C LYS A 465 -2.22 26.40 -1.75
N GLN A 466 -2.29 25.80 -2.94
CA GLN A 466 -2.89 26.45 -4.12
C GLN A 466 -4.41 26.66 -4.01
N LEU A 467 -5.08 25.93 -3.12
CA LEU A 467 -6.50 26.13 -2.79
C LEU A 467 -6.70 27.10 -1.62
N ASN A 468 -5.68 27.86 -1.22
CA ASN A 468 -5.67 28.75 -0.06
C ASN A 468 -6.13 28.06 1.23
N MET A 469 -5.77 26.79 1.38
CA MET A 469 -6.03 26.03 2.58
C MET A 469 -4.76 25.80 3.37
N ASP A 470 -4.84 26.10 4.66
CA ASP A 470 -3.81 25.77 5.63
C ASP A 470 -3.59 24.24 5.67
N PRO A 471 -2.41 23.74 5.23
CA PRO A 471 -2.09 22.32 5.22
C PRO A 471 -2.15 21.69 6.63
N GLU A 472 -2.07 22.48 7.70
CA GLU A 472 -2.15 22.00 9.10
C GLU A 472 -3.57 21.57 9.50
N LEU A 473 -4.61 21.97 8.75
CA LEU A 473 -6.00 21.58 9.01
C LEU A 473 -6.35 20.17 8.50
N ILE A 474 -5.38 19.48 7.89
CA ILE A 474 -5.55 18.16 7.29
C ILE A 474 -5.28 17.05 8.31
N SER A 475 -6.21 16.11 8.46
CA SER A 475 -6.13 14.99 9.41
C SER A 475 -4.84 14.17 9.32
N ASN A 476 -4.30 13.95 8.10
CA ASN A 476 -3.06 13.20 7.90
C ASN A 476 -1.78 14.03 8.16
N TYR A 477 -1.86 15.36 8.14
CA TYR A 477 -0.73 16.23 8.49
C TYR A 477 -0.43 16.18 10.01
N ARG A 478 -1.46 15.91 10.80
CA ARG A 478 -1.41 15.79 12.28
C ARG A 478 -0.64 14.58 12.78
N MET A 479 -0.39 13.60 11.91
CA MET A 479 0.45 12.44 12.17
C MET A 479 1.91 12.69 11.74
N SER A 480 2.25 13.88 11.23
CA SER A 480 3.63 14.22 10.90
C SER A 480 4.41 14.61 12.14
N ARG A 481 5.70 14.24 12.21
CA ARG A 481 6.59 14.53 13.34
C ARG A 481 6.75 16.03 13.65
N ASN A 482 6.39 16.90 12.70
CA ASN A 482 6.56 18.35 12.81
C ASN A 482 5.22 19.07 13.10
N PHE A 483 4.20 18.35 13.57
CA PHE A 483 2.93 18.97 13.94
C PHE A 483 3.03 19.63 15.32
N ASP A 484 2.85 20.95 15.36
CA ASP A 484 2.81 21.70 16.61
C ASP A 484 1.45 21.52 17.31
N LYS A 485 1.44 20.60 18.28
CA LYS A 485 0.25 20.23 19.05
C LYS A 485 -0.30 21.41 19.87
N GLU A 486 0.56 22.29 20.36
CA GLU A 486 0.18 23.39 21.24
C GLU A 486 -0.43 24.55 20.46
N LYS A 487 0.16 24.90 19.31
CA LYS A 487 -0.45 25.86 18.37
C LYS A 487 -1.85 25.41 17.93
N PHE A 488 -2.03 24.12 17.68
CA PHE A 488 -3.33 23.57 17.32
C PHE A 488 -4.35 23.60 18.47
N LYS A 489 -3.94 23.24 19.69
CA LYS A 489 -4.79 23.39 20.89
C LYS A 489 -5.24 24.82 21.07
N LYS A 490 -4.32 25.80 20.97
CA LYS A 490 -4.63 27.24 21.09
C LYS A 490 -5.74 27.65 20.11
N ARG A 491 -5.66 27.23 18.84
CA ARG A 491 -6.71 27.52 17.83
C ARG A 491 -8.08 26.96 18.21
N ILE A 492 -8.14 25.75 18.76
CA ILE A 492 -9.40 25.15 19.22
C ILE A 492 -9.97 25.94 20.40
N ILE A 493 -9.12 26.31 21.37
CA ILE A 493 -9.54 27.13 22.52
C ILE A 493 -10.03 28.51 22.08
N THR A 494 -9.36 29.17 21.13
CA THR A 494 -9.81 30.45 20.56
C THR A 494 -11.19 30.33 19.94
N PHE A 495 -11.44 29.30 19.12
CA PHE A 495 -12.78 29.07 18.56
C PHE A 495 -13.84 28.85 19.64
N VAL A 496 -13.54 28.05 20.67
CA VAL A 496 -14.48 27.81 21.77
C VAL A 496 -14.81 29.12 22.49
N LYS A 497 -13.82 29.99 22.73
CA LYS A 497 -14.03 31.33 23.31
C LYS A 497 -14.90 32.21 22.42
N GLU A 498 -14.66 32.22 21.11
CA GLU A 498 -15.43 33.02 20.14
C GLU A 498 -16.90 32.60 20.06
N GLU A 499 -17.20 31.30 20.00
CA GLU A 499 -18.59 30.82 19.94
C GLU A 499 -19.34 31.12 21.23
N ILE A 500 -18.67 31.04 22.37
CA ILE A 500 -19.29 31.32 23.66
C ILE A 500 -19.57 32.82 23.82
N LYS A 501 -18.71 33.70 23.30
CA LYS A 501 -19.02 35.13 23.20
C LYS A 501 -20.30 35.41 22.40
N LYS A 502 -20.68 34.52 21.47
CA LYS A 502 -21.94 34.57 20.72
C LYS A 502 -23.10 33.86 21.43
N GLY A 503 -22.93 33.44 22.69
CA GLY A 503 -23.92 32.67 23.44
C GLY A 503 -24.04 31.19 23.04
N HIS A 504 -23.15 30.67 22.17
CA HIS A 504 -23.20 29.28 21.72
C HIS A 504 -22.12 28.42 22.38
N PHE A 505 -22.52 27.27 22.95
CA PHE A 505 -21.58 26.30 23.53
C PHE A 505 -21.30 25.16 22.55
N PRO A 506 -20.20 25.22 21.78
CA PRO A 506 -19.94 24.24 20.73
C PRO A 506 -19.82 22.83 21.31
N THR A 507 -20.53 21.90 20.68
CA THR A 507 -20.54 20.47 21.00
C THR A 507 -19.28 19.77 20.47
N HIS A 508 -19.08 18.53 20.92
CA HIS A 508 -17.93 17.73 20.52
C HIS A 508 -17.97 17.48 19.01
N LYS A 509 -19.17 17.31 18.45
CA LYS A 509 -19.38 17.10 17.02
C LYS A 509 -19.08 18.37 16.22
N GLU A 510 -19.43 19.54 16.71
CA GLU A 510 -19.14 20.82 16.02
C GLU A 510 -17.64 21.11 15.98
N ILE A 511 -16.95 20.97 17.11
CA ILE A 511 -15.49 21.16 17.17
C ILE A 511 -14.80 20.10 16.29
N GLN A 512 -15.23 18.83 16.36
CA GLN A 512 -14.71 17.77 15.51
C GLN A 512 -14.98 18.01 14.02
N ARG A 513 -16.11 18.62 13.64
CA ARG A 513 -16.39 18.99 12.24
C ARG A 513 -15.53 20.16 11.78
N LYS A 514 -15.47 21.24 12.57
CA LYS A 514 -14.70 22.45 12.24
C LYS A 514 -13.22 22.15 12.12
N PHE A 515 -12.67 21.43 13.10
CA PHE A 515 -11.25 21.11 13.13
C PHE A 515 -10.91 19.74 12.59
N ARG A 516 -11.87 18.88 12.19
CA ARG A 516 -11.59 17.51 11.69
C ARG A 516 -10.69 16.67 12.61
N CYS A 517 -10.76 16.86 13.93
CA CYS A 517 -9.91 16.19 14.92
C CYS A 517 -10.70 15.28 15.87
N LEU A 518 -10.06 14.21 16.35
CA LEU A 518 -10.54 13.50 17.53
C LEU A 518 -10.12 14.31 18.77
N ILE A 519 -11.08 15.00 19.39
CA ILE A 519 -10.83 15.91 20.51
C ILE A 519 -10.09 15.21 21.64
N LYS A 520 -10.46 13.96 21.97
CA LYS A 520 -9.80 13.15 23.01
C LYS A 520 -8.29 12.96 22.84
N LEU A 521 -7.75 13.07 21.62
CA LEU A 521 -6.30 12.95 21.37
C LEU A 521 -5.53 14.23 21.76
N HIS A 522 -6.21 15.37 21.72
CA HIS A 522 -5.62 16.68 21.98
C HIS A 522 -6.00 17.21 23.36
N PHE A 523 -7.19 16.86 23.83
CA PHE A 523 -7.76 17.21 25.12
C PHE A 523 -8.27 15.91 25.79
N PRO A 524 -7.44 15.21 26.58
CA PRO A 524 -7.84 14.00 27.31
C PRO A 524 -9.13 14.18 28.13
N GLY A 525 -9.35 15.35 28.74
CA GLY A 525 -10.58 15.70 29.47
C GLY A 525 -11.74 16.12 28.56
N GLY A 526 -11.57 16.01 27.25
CA GLY A 526 -12.57 16.34 26.23
C GLY A 526 -13.02 17.80 26.32
N ILE A 527 -14.33 18.02 26.29
CA ILE A 527 -14.90 19.37 26.36
C ILE A 527 -14.63 20.06 27.70
N ARG A 528 -14.54 19.31 28.81
CA ARG A 528 -14.29 19.92 30.12
C ARG A 528 -12.93 20.59 30.17
N GLU A 529 -11.90 19.91 29.66
CA GLU A 529 -10.57 20.47 29.56
C GLU A 529 -10.53 21.69 28.64
N MET A 530 -11.23 21.63 27.49
CA MET A 530 -11.34 22.79 26.61
C MET A 530 -12.05 23.98 27.28
N ALA A 531 -13.13 23.74 28.02
CA ALA A 531 -13.83 24.78 28.76
C ALA A 531 -12.97 25.36 29.89
N LYS A 532 -12.23 24.50 30.63
CA LYS A 532 -11.27 24.93 31.67
C LYS A 532 -10.17 25.80 31.07
N LEU A 533 -9.53 25.35 29.99
CA LEU A 533 -8.50 26.10 29.26
C LEU A 533 -9.05 27.39 28.60
N ALA A 534 -10.34 27.42 28.29
CA ALA A 534 -11.02 28.60 27.83
C ALA A 534 -11.39 29.58 28.97
N GLY A 535 -11.24 29.18 30.24
CA GLY A 535 -11.61 29.99 31.41
C GLY A 535 -13.11 30.01 31.69
N ILE A 536 -13.83 28.93 31.40
CA ILE A 536 -15.30 28.91 31.37
C ILE A 536 -15.84 27.84 32.31
N LYS A 537 -16.80 28.22 33.16
CA LYS A 537 -17.52 27.31 34.07
C LYS A 537 -18.42 26.38 33.24
N TYR A 538 -18.09 25.10 33.19
CA TYR A 538 -18.76 24.13 32.31
C TYR A 538 -20.03 23.54 32.96
N ASN A 539 -21.20 24.12 32.66
CA ASN A 539 -22.50 23.78 33.30
C ASN A 539 -23.41 22.84 32.48
N ARG A 540 -22.88 21.90 31.68
CA ARG A 540 -23.72 21.00 30.85
C ARG A 540 -24.21 19.74 31.59
N LYS A 541 -25.53 19.54 31.64
CA LYS A 541 -26.28 18.41 32.26
C LYS A 541 -25.92 16.98 31.79
N PHE A 542 -25.07 16.80 30.78
CA PHE A 542 -24.74 15.51 30.16
C PHE A 542 -23.29 15.04 30.36
N ALA A 543 -22.59 15.63 31.33
CA ALA A 543 -21.24 15.20 31.64
C ALA A 543 -21.26 13.95 32.53
N SER A 544 -20.33 13.01 32.32
CA SER A 544 -20.18 11.84 33.19
C SER A 544 -19.93 12.31 34.62
N LYS A 545 -20.82 11.89 35.54
CA LYS A 545 -20.74 12.23 36.97
C LYS A 545 -19.36 11.84 37.53
N THR A 546 -18.82 12.66 38.43
CA THR A 546 -17.55 12.37 39.10
C THR A 546 -17.67 11.08 39.93
N PRO A 547 -16.55 10.45 40.34
CA PRO A 547 -16.59 9.27 41.21
C PRO A 547 -17.41 9.51 42.48
N GLU A 548 -17.28 10.69 43.09
CA GLU A 548 -17.98 11.08 44.33
C GLU A 548 -19.48 11.24 44.08
N GLU A 549 -19.86 11.92 42.99
CA GLU A 549 -21.25 12.06 42.57
C GLU A 549 -21.88 10.70 42.24
N LYS A 550 -21.10 9.77 41.67
CA LYS A 550 -21.57 8.42 41.39
C LYS A 550 -21.85 7.65 42.67
N GLU A 551 -20.95 7.73 43.66
CA GLU A 551 -21.11 7.05 44.94
C GLU A 551 -22.33 7.56 45.71
N LEU A 552 -22.53 8.88 45.74
CA LEU A 552 -23.73 9.48 46.34
C LEU A 552 -25.03 8.92 45.74
N ILE A 553 -25.04 8.67 44.42
CA ILE A 553 -26.19 8.08 43.75
C ILE A 553 -26.31 6.58 44.04
N ARG A 554 -25.20 5.84 44.16
CA ARG A 554 -25.22 4.43 44.58
C ARG A 554 -25.89 4.30 45.96
N GLN A 555 -25.51 5.16 46.91
CA GLN A 555 -26.10 5.21 48.25
C GLN A 555 -27.62 5.47 48.20
N LYS A 556 -28.08 6.41 47.37
CA LYS A 556 -29.52 6.67 47.17
C LYS A 556 -30.27 5.49 46.57
N ILE A 557 -29.66 4.77 45.62
CA ILE A 557 -30.26 3.56 45.02
C ILE A 557 -30.34 2.43 46.05
N ILE A 558 -29.30 2.24 46.87
CA ILE A 558 -29.28 1.25 47.97
C ILE A 558 -30.39 1.56 48.98
N GLY A 559 -30.50 2.81 49.44
CA GLY A 559 -31.57 3.22 50.36
C GLY A 559 -32.97 2.97 49.80
N TYR A 560 -33.19 3.25 48.52
CA TYR A 560 -34.45 2.94 47.84
C TYR A 560 -34.72 1.42 47.78
N ALA A 561 -33.70 0.61 47.52
CA ALA A 561 -33.83 -0.85 47.51
C ALA A 561 -34.18 -1.38 48.90
N ILE A 562 -33.51 -0.93 49.96
CA ILE A 562 -33.83 -1.30 51.37
C ILE A 562 -35.28 -1.00 51.69
N GLN A 563 -35.75 0.22 51.36
CA GLN A 563 -37.14 0.63 51.61
C GLN A 563 -38.14 -0.29 50.90
N LYS A 564 -37.86 -0.66 49.64
CA LYS A 564 -38.74 -1.53 48.86
C LYS A 564 -38.73 -2.97 49.36
N LEU A 565 -37.57 -3.49 49.76
CA LEU A 565 -37.41 -4.85 50.30
C LEU A 565 -38.22 -5.02 51.59
N ARG A 566 -38.20 -4.03 52.50
CA ARG A 566 -39.03 -4.03 53.72
C ARG A 566 -40.53 -4.14 53.41
N ASN A 567 -40.95 -3.62 52.27
CA ASN A 567 -42.34 -3.69 51.81
C ASN A 567 -42.63 -4.96 50.98
N GLY A 568 -41.72 -5.95 50.97
CA GLY A 568 -41.84 -7.18 50.19
C GLY A 568 -41.73 -6.99 48.68
N PHE A 569 -41.18 -5.85 48.21
CA PHE A 569 -41.01 -5.54 46.79
C PHE A 569 -39.53 -5.54 46.40
N TYR A 570 -39.21 -6.22 45.30
CA TYR A 570 -37.85 -6.32 44.78
C TYR A 570 -37.71 -5.43 43.54
N PRO A 571 -37.15 -4.21 43.66
CA PRO A 571 -37.09 -3.28 42.54
C PRO A 571 -36.12 -3.80 41.49
N GLY A 572 -36.61 -4.03 40.27
CA GLY A 572 -35.77 -4.40 39.13
C GLY A 572 -34.97 -3.20 38.61
N TYR A 573 -34.04 -3.43 37.68
CA TYR A 573 -33.24 -2.35 37.10
C TYR A 573 -34.12 -1.26 36.46
N ARG A 574 -35.25 -1.62 35.84
CA ARG A 574 -36.19 -0.64 35.24
C ARG A 574 -36.82 0.29 36.27
N ASP A 575 -37.16 -0.22 37.45
CA ASP A 575 -37.75 0.58 38.52
C ASP A 575 -36.74 1.62 39.02
N VAL A 576 -35.48 1.20 39.16
CA VAL A 576 -34.36 2.08 39.55
C VAL A 576 -34.07 3.12 38.46
N GLU A 577 -33.97 2.71 37.20
CA GLU A 577 -33.72 3.62 36.08
C GLU A 577 -34.82 4.67 35.95
N SER A 578 -36.09 4.26 36.08
CA SER A 578 -37.24 5.16 36.05
C SER A 578 -37.24 6.14 37.23
N LYS A 579 -37.04 5.64 38.46
CA LYS A 579 -37.06 6.46 39.68
C LYS A 579 -35.97 7.52 39.70
N PHE A 580 -34.76 7.17 39.26
CA PHE A 580 -33.59 8.05 39.35
C PHE A 580 -33.22 8.73 38.03
N ARG A 581 -33.91 8.42 36.93
CA ARG A 581 -33.60 8.91 35.56
C ARG A 581 -32.13 8.67 35.18
N ILE A 582 -31.65 7.45 35.40
CA ILE A 582 -30.27 7.00 35.15
C ILE A 582 -30.25 5.71 34.32
N ASN A 583 -29.05 5.29 33.91
CA ASN A 583 -28.81 3.92 33.44
C ASN A 583 -28.18 3.12 34.59
N PHE A 584 -28.81 2.00 34.96
CA PHE A 584 -28.45 1.18 36.11
C PHE A 584 -27.02 0.63 36.02
N GLN A 585 -26.59 0.25 34.81
CA GLN A 585 -25.31 -0.42 34.55
C GLN A 585 -24.10 0.48 34.87
N TYR A 586 -24.29 1.79 34.98
CA TYR A 586 -23.22 2.70 35.40
C TYR A 586 -22.95 2.68 36.90
N TYR A 587 -23.83 2.06 37.68
CA TYR A 587 -23.79 2.08 39.14
C TYR A 587 -23.71 0.69 39.74
N PHE A 588 -24.27 -0.34 39.10
CA PHE A 588 -24.20 -1.73 39.57
C PHE A 588 -24.06 -2.65 38.36
N ASN A 589 -23.31 -3.74 38.50
CA ASN A 589 -23.10 -4.72 37.44
C ASN A 589 -24.36 -5.53 37.14
N ASN A 590 -25.15 -5.79 38.18
CA ASN A 590 -26.42 -6.52 38.12
C ASN A 590 -27.30 -6.20 39.35
N PRO A 591 -28.59 -6.58 39.35
CA PRO A 591 -29.48 -6.38 40.49
C PRO A 591 -29.04 -7.11 41.77
N GLU A 592 -28.32 -8.23 41.64
CA GLU A 592 -27.83 -9.00 42.78
C GLU A 592 -26.80 -8.23 43.60
N GLU A 593 -25.87 -7.51 42.95
CA GLU A 593 -24.93 -6.60 43.62
C GLU A 593 -25.66 -5.50 44.40
N LEU A 594 -26.77 -4.97 43.87
CA LEU A 594 -27.59 -3.99 44.58
C LEU A 594 -28.23 -4.62 45.82
N TYR A 595 -28.81 -5.81 45.70
CA TYR A 595 -29.49 -6.46 46.82
C TYR A 595 -28.53 -6.89 47.93
N GLN A 596 -27.35 -7.43 47.58
CA GLN A 596 -26.30 -7.73 48.55
C GLN A 596 -25.87 -6.47 49.32
N LYS A 597 -25.66 -5.35 48.61
CA LYS A 597 -25.34 -4.06 49.26
C LYS A 597 -26.49 -3.47 50.06
N ALA A 598 -27.73 -3.88 49.78
CA ALA A 598 -28.92 -3.54 50.55
C ALA A 598 -29.18 -4.50 51.73
N GLY A 599 -28.27 -5.45 52.00
CA GLY A 599 -28.37 -6.40 53.12
C GLY A 599 -29.21 -7.65 52.83
N TYR A 600 -29.62 -7.89 51.57
CA TYR A 600 -30.38 -9.08 51.20
C TYR A 600 -29.47 -10.20 50.67
N ASN A 601 -29.37 -11.30 51.42
CA ASN A 601 -28.50 -12.45 51.12
C ASN A 601 -29.25 -13.65 50.50
N GLY A 602 -30.52 -13.50 50.13
CA GLY A 602 -31.32 -14.58 49.53
C GLY A 602 -30.97 -14.83 48.06
N SER A 603 -31.21 -16.06 47.57
CA SER A 603 -31.01 -16.41 46.16
C SER A 603 -31.97 -15.62 45.26
N VAL A 604 -31.43 -14.69 44.47
CA VAL A 604 -32.20 -13.91 43.50
C VAL A 604 -32.65 -14.81 42.36
N LYS A 605 -33.94 -15.17 42.31
CA LYS A 605 -34.48 -16.01 41.21
C LYS A 605 -34.35 -15.26 39.88
N LYS A 606 -33.94 -15.95 38.81
CA LYS A 606 -33.79 -15.41 37.44
C LYS A 606 -35.04 -14.66 36.90
N THR A 607 -36.22 -14.93 37.46
CA THR A 607 -37.49 -14.29 37.11
C THR A 607 -37.61 -12.83 37.59
N TRP A 608 -36.72 -12.36 38.47
CA TRP A 608 -36.75 -11.00 39.03
C TRP A 608 -36.24 -9.92 38.07
N LYS A 609 -36.06 -10.28 36.79
CA LYS A 609 -35.71 -9.34 35.72
C LYS A 609 -36.86 -8.41 35.34
N ASN A 610 -38.09 -8.76 35.71
CA ASN A 610 -39.28 -7.92 35.63
C ASN A 610 -39.88 -7.85 37.03
N SER A 611 -40.26 -6.65 37.49
CA SER A 611 -40.81 -6.41 38.81
C SER A 611 -41.94 -7.38 39.16
N GLY A 612 -41.93 -7.93 40.38
CA GLY A 612 -42.95 -8.87 40.84
C GLY A 612 -43.11 -8.82 42.35
N LYS A 613 -44.35 -8.91 42.83
CA LYS A 613 -44.68 -9.20 44.24
C LYS A 613 -44.57 -10.72 44.45
N LEU A 614 -43.99 -11.14 45.57
CA LEU A 614 -44.06 -12.52 46.04
C LEU A 614 -44.80 -12.59 47.38
N LEU A 615 -45.56 -13.66 47.55
CA LEU A 615 -46.29 -14.01 48.76
C LEU A 615 -45.33 -14.15 49.95
N LYS A 616 -45.80 -13.62 51.08
CA LYS A 616 -45.15 -13.59 52.40
C LYS A 616 -44.54 -14.95 52.72
N ASN A 617 -43.22 -14.98 53.00
CA ASN A 617 -42.52 -15.91 53.92
C ASN A 617 -41.00 -15.90 53.64
N ASN A 618 -40.32 -14.79 53.95
CA ASN A 618 -38.88 -14.78 54.23
C ASN A 618 -38.56 -13.51 55.04
N THR A 619 -38.16 -13.70 56.29
CA THR A 619 -37.82 -12.61 57.23
C THR A 619 -36.46 -12.01 56.87
N ILE A 620 -36.41 -10.68 56.74
CA ILE A 620 -35.18 -9.91 56.57
C ILE A 620 -34.60 -9.68 57.98
N ARG A 621 -33.31 -10.00 58.19
CA ARG A 621 -32.56 -9.65 59.41
C ARG A 621 -32.04 -8.22 59.34
#